data_AF-A0A1Q5Q6T4-F1
#
_entry.id   AF-A0A1Q5Q6T4-F1
#
_cell.length_a   1.000
_cell.length_b   1.000
_cell.length_c   1.000
_cell.angle_alpha   90.00
_cell.angle_beta   90.00
_cell.angle_gamma   90.00
#
_symmetry.space_group_name_H-M   'P 1'
#
loop_
_entity.id
_entity.type
_entity.pdbx_description
1 polymer ?
#
loop_
_entity_poly.entity_id
_entity_poly.type
_entity_poly.pdbx_seq_one_letter_code
_entity_poly.pdbx_strand_id
1 'polypeptide(L)'
;MLGKVPREIWDNIFAFRQPIPSLVSSERSKHRKLWNSIFKSDEWIQEITRLQGNPLLFGPMLDKAGEKNIYVTIHCGGGVTDPNYRWELFLECLHRPYKYNPHTREIKLRWGITLNVSEIESPEDPFLLNDRKLLRLLSFKDTAQPTSQFSIYGTKQILNLQPCHIIGVGEPPYYSKALKNGYAVNSPDGTQVYFENRQKRFLLDFDCEPSGQIIRMTFRK
;
A
#
# COMPACT_ATOMS: atom_id res chain seq x y z
N MET A 1 4.66 3.01 -36.92
CA MET A 1 4.17 1.62 -36.83
C MET A 1 4.31 1.17 -35.39
N LEU A 2 3.20 1.11 -34.64
CA LEU A 2 3.20 0.59 -33.27
C LEU A 2 3.28 -0.93 -33.36
N GLY A 3 4.36 -1.51 -32.83
CA GLY A 3 4.56 -2.95 -32.77
C GLY A 3 3.40 -3.61 -32.03
N LYS A 4 2.84 -4.68 -32.61
CA LYS A 4 1.74 -5.43 -31.99
C LYS A 4 2.17 -5.92 -30.62
N VAL A 5 1.45 -5.49 -29.59
CA VAL A 5 1.62 -5.96 -28.22
C VAL A 5 1.47 -7.50 -28.21
N PRO A 6 2.45 -8.25 -27.66
CA PRO A 6 2.41 -9.71 -27.61
C PRO A 6 1.13 -10.25 -27.00
N ARG A 7 0.65 -11.37 -27.53
CA ARG A 7 -0.65 -11.96 -27.15
C ARG A 7 -0.67 -12.37 -25.67
N GLU A 8 0.48 -12.74 -25.09
CA GLU A 8 0.56 -13.06 -23.65
C GLU A 8 0.28 -11.84 -22.76
N ILE A 9 0.56 -10.62 -23.23
CA ILE A 9 0.23 -9.39 -22.49
C ILE A 9 -1.28 -9.15 -22.54
N TRP A 10 -1.92 -9.39 -23.68
CA TRP A 10 -3.38 -9.34 -23.79
C TRP A 10 -4.05 -10.39 -22.91
N ASP A 11 -3.57 -11.64 -22.92
CA ASP A 11 -4.15 -12.71 -22.12
C ASP A 11 -4.05 -12.41 -20.61
N ASN A 12 -2.98 -11.76 -20.17
CA ASN A 12 -2.86 -11.22 -18.81
C ASN A 12 -3.90 -10.12 -18.54
N ILE A 13 -4.00 -9.10 -19.42
CA ILE A 13 -5.00 -8.02 -19.33
C ILE A 13 -6.43 -8.59 -19.21
N PHE A 14 -6.77 -9.61 -19.99
CA PHE A 14 -8.08 -10.26 -19.93
C PHE A 14 -8.28 -11.10 -18.66
N ALA A 15 -7.22 -11.63 -18.03
CA ALA A 15 -7.30 -12.27 -16.72
C ALA A 15 -7.57 -11.27 -15.58
N PHE A 16 -7.13 -10.00 -15.71
CA PHE A 16 -7.44 -8.91 -14.76
C PHE A 16 -8.88 -8.36 -14.90
N ARG A 17 -9.61 -8.71 -15.98
CA ARG A 17 -10.97 -8.23 -16.26
C ARG A 17 -12.09 -8.93 -15.49
N GLN A 18 -11.79 -9.98 -14.74
CA GLN A 18 -12.82 -10.63 -13.94
C GLN A 18 -13.19 -9.70 -12.77
N PRO A 19 -14.48 -9.49 -12.45
CA PRO A 19 -14.86 -8.84 -11.20
C PRO A 19 -14.09 -9.50 -10.07
N ILE A 20 -13.37 -8.70 -9.28
CA ILE A 20 -12.46 -9.19 -8.23
C ILE A 20 -13.23 -10.25 -7.43
N PRO A 21 -12.87 -11.55 -7.54
CA PRO A 21 -13.57 -12.60 -6.84
C PRO A 21 -13.59 -12.25 -5.36
N SER A 22 -14.77 -12.34 -4.74
CA SER A 22 -15.09 -11.96 -3.36
C SER A 22 -13.84 -11.84 -2.49
N LEU A 23 -13.41 -10.60 -2.23
CA LEU A 23 -12.33 -10.38 -1.28
C LEU A 23 -12.72 -11.06 0.02
N VAL A 24 -11.85 -11.96 0.48
CA VAL A 24 -12.01 -12.56 1.79
C VAL A 24 -11.75 -11.44 2.79
N SER A 25 -12.83 -10.80 3.26
CA SER A 25 -12.77 -9.75 4.26
C SER A 25 -12.57 -10.40 5.62
N SER A 26 -11.62 -9.90 6.41
CA SER A 26 -11.54 -10.27 7.81
C SER A 26 -12.66 -9.57 8.62
N GLU A 27 -13.04 -10.15 9.75
CA GLU A 27 -14.09 -9.58 10.62
C GLU A 27 -13.86 -8.09 10.96
N ARG A 28 -14.93 -7.31 11.02
CA ARG A 28 -14.94 -5.88 11.42
C ARG A 28 -14.24 -5.64 12.77
N SER A 29 -14.28 -6.64 13.65
CA SER A 29 -13.56 -6.67 14.94
C SER A 29 -12.05 -6.52 14.76
N LYS A 30 -11.45 -7.22 13.80
CA LYS A 30 -10.01 -7.20 13.50
C LYS A 30 -9.59 -5.87 12.88
N HIS A 31 -10.38 -5.33 11.95
CA HIS A 31 -10.16 -3.99 11.41
C HIS A 31 -10.09 -2.95 12.53
N ARG A 32 -11.11 -2.93 13.41
CA ARG A 32 -11.14 -1.99 14.54
C ARG A 32 -9.95 -2.20 15.48
N LYS A 33 -9.61 -3.45 15.78
CA LYS A 33 -8.44 -3.78 16.62
C LYS A 33 -7.14 -3.27 16.02
N LEU A 34 -6.94 -3.42 14.70
CA LEU A 34 -5.76 -2.91 13.99
C LEU A 34 -5.64 -1.38 14.11
N TRP A 35 -6.70 -0.64 13.76
CA TRP A 35 -6.64 0.83 13.82
C TRP A 35 -6.46 1.32 15.25
N ASN A 36 -7.19 0.74 16.22
CA ASN A 36 -7.03 1.04 17.64
C ASN A 36 -5.68 0.60 18.22
N SER A 37 -4.95 -0.30 17.54
CA SER A 37 -3.59 -0.67 17.96
C SER A 37 -2.53 0.37 17.54
N ILE A 38 -2.90 1.30 16.66
CA ILE A 38 -2.04 2.37 16.19
C ILE A 38 -2.46 3.69 16.82
N PHE A 39 -3.75 4.01 16.75
CA PHE A 39 -4.33 5.28 17.16
C PHE A 39 -5.13 5.14 18.46
N LYS A 40 -4.92 6.06 19.40
CA LYS A 40 -5.76 6.22 20.60
C LYS A 40 -6.95 7.16 20.37
N SER A 41 -6.91 7.99 19.33
CA SER A 41 -7.97 8.90 18.90
C SER A 41 -8.06 8.89 17.38
N ASP A 42 -9.28 9.02 16.86
CA ASP A 42 -9.56 9.07 15.42
C ASP A 42 -9.46 10.49 14.84
N GLU A 43 -9.11 11.50 15.65
CA GLU A 43 -9.08 12.92 15.24
C GLU A 43 -8.25 13.17 13.97
N TRP A 44 -7.03 12.61 13.90
CA TRP A 44 -6.21 12.74 12.70
C TRP A 44 -6.87 12.09 11.48
N ILE A 45 -7.48 10.91 11.65
CA ILE A 45 -8.16 10.19 10.56
C ILE A 45 -9.38 10.98 10.06
N GLN A 46 -10.17 11.52 10.99
CA GLN A 46 -11.32 12.37 10.67
C GLN A 46 -10.89 13.62 9.92
N GLU A 47 -9.77 14.22 10.31
CA GLU A 47 -9.22 15.39 9.63
C GLU A 47 -8.76 15.07 8.21
N ILE A 48 -8.06 13.95 7.98
CA ILE A 48 -7.70 13.52 6.62
C ILE A 48 -8.96 13.24 5.79
N THR A 49 -9.96 12.59 6.38
CA THR A 49 -11.24 12.32 5.71
C THR A 49 -11.98 13.61 5.34
N ARG A 50 -11.93 14.64 6.21
CA ARG A 50 -12.50 15.97 5.95
C ARG A 50 -11.82 16.66 4.77
N LEU A 51 -10.54 16.42 4.58
CA LEU A 51 -9.75 16.87 3.44
C LEU A 51 -9.91 15.96 2.20
N GLN A 52 -10.96 15.13 2.17
CA GLN A 52 -11.27 14.20 1.09
C GLN A 52 -10.23 13.08 0.90
N GLY A 53 -9.29 12.93 1.85
CA GLY A 53 -8.40 11.78 1.88
C GLY A 53 -9.14 10.49 2.25
N ASN A 54 -8.53 9.36 1.90
CA ASN A 54 -9.02 8.03 2.22
C ASN A 54 -7.91 7.23 2.93
N PRO A 55 -7.74 7.40 4.25
CA PRO A 55 -6.68 6.76 5.00
C PRO A 55 -6.74 5.24 4.88
N LEU A 56 -5.61 4.65 4.52
CA LEU A 56 -5.47 3.20 4.42
C LEU A 56 -4.16 2.73 5.04
N LEU A 57 -4.19 1.52 5.57
CA LEU A 57 -3.02 0.79 6.02
C LEU A 57 -2.72 -0.33 5.03
N PHE A 58 -1.44 -0.50 4.71
CA PHE A 58 -0.97 -1.54 3.80
C PHE A 58 0.18 -2.32 4.40
N GLY A 59 0.13 -3.64 4.30
CA GLY A 59 1.18 -4.52 4.78
C GLY A 59 0.71 -5.97 4.93
N PRO A 60 1.62 -6.91 5.23
CA PRO A 60 1.25 -8.30 5.41
C PRO A 60 0.63 -8.54 6.79
N MET A 61 -0.33 -9.46 6.86
CA MET A 61 -0.89 -9.97 8.13
C MET A 61 -1.44 -8.87 9.06
N LEU A 62 -2.02 -7.80 8.50
CA LEU A 62 -2.77 -6.77 9.24
C LEU A 62 -3.84 -7.36 10.15
N ASP A 63 -4.49 -8.45 9.73
CA ASP A 63 -5.50 -9.16 10.52
C ASP A 63 -4.94 -9.87 11.77
N LYS A 64 -3.61 -9.91 11.91
CA LYS A 64 -2.84 -10.45 13.04
C LYS A 64 -2.15 -9.38 13.89
N ALA A 65 -2.56 -8.11 13.75
CA ALA A 65 -2.04 -7.02 14.58
C ALA A 65 -2.22 -7.33 16.08
N GLY A 66 -1.13 -7.18 16.82
CA GLY A 66 -1.05 -7.50 18.25
C GLY A 66 -0.71 -8.96 18.59
N GLU A 67 -0.69 -9.86 17.62
CA GLU A 67 -0.20 -11.25 17.79
C GLU A 67 1.22 -11.43 17.25
N LYS A 68 1.58 -10.65 16.22
CA LYS A 68 2.88 -10.73 15.52
C LYS A 68 3.46 -9.34 15.29
N ASN A 69 4.78 -9.30 15.16
CA ASN A 69 5.44 -8.11 14.64
C ASN A 69 5.07 -7.92 13.17
N ILE A 70 4.45 -6.78 12.85
CA ILE A 70 4.01 -6.45 11.50
C ILE A 70 4.65 -5.15 11.03
N TYR A 71 4.93 -5.08 9.73
CA TYR A 71 5.36 -3.86 9.06
C TYR A 71 4.19 -3.31 8.26
N VAL A 72 3.84 -2.06 8.52
CA VAL A 72 2.67 -1.42 7.93
C VAL A 72 3.11 -0.08 7.38
N THR A 73 2.59 0.33 6.23
CA THR A 73 2.66 1.72 5.78
C THR A 73 1.27 2.33 5.83
N ILE A 74 1.21 3.62 6.15
CA ILE A 74 -0.03 4.39 6.08
C ILE A 74 -0.01 5.28 4.85
N HIS A 75 -1.15 5.36 4.19
CA HIS A 75 -1.38 6.22 3.04
C HIS A 75 -2.61 7.08 3.28
N CYS A 76 -2.52 8.38 2.99
CA CYS A 76 -3.54 9.36 3.32
C CYS A 76 -4.68 9.38 2.28
N GLY A 77 -4.42 8.94 1.05
CA GLY A 77 -5.38 9.00 -0.06
C GLY A 77 -5.36 10.37 -0.74
N GLY A 78 -5.43 10.37 -2.07
CA GLY A 78 -5.30 11.58 -2.90
C GLY A 78 -6.26 12.69 -2.47
N GLY A 79 -5.75 13.93 -2.42
CA GLY A 79 -6.52 15.13 -2.03
C GLY A 79 -5.80 16.03 -1.02
N VAL A 80 -4.86 15.49 -0.24
CA VAL A 80 -4.10 16.27 0.75
C VAL A 80 -2.85 16.87 0.09
N THR A 81 -2.92 18.15 -0.29
CA THR A 81 -1.82 18.86 -0.97
C THR A 81 -0.66 19.26 -0.05
N ASP A 82 -0.85 19.15 1.27
CA ASP A 82 0.20 19.36 2.28
C ASP A 82 -0.01 18.39 3.46
N PRO A 83 0.70 17.25 3.53
CA PRO A 83 0.59 16.30 4.62
C PRO A 83 1.50 16.65 5.82
N ASN A 84 2.46 17.58 5.64
CA ASN A 84 3.17 18.17 6.79
C ASN A 84 2.23 19.01 7.65
N TYR A 85 1.11 19.47 7.07
CA TYR A 85 0.13 20.33 7.72
C TYR A 85 -0.32 19.84 9.12
N ARG A 86 -0.17 18.54 9.45
CA ARG A 86 -0.62 17.98 10.74
C ARG A 86 0.22 16.81 11.27
N TRP A 87 1.52 16.85 11.09
CA TRP A 87 2.43 15.85 11.66
C TRP A 87 2.29 15.76 13.20
N GLU A 88 2.13 16.90 13.87
CA GLU A 88 1.93 16.97 15.32
C GLU A 88 0.63 16.26 15.73
N LEU A 89 -0.49 16.57 15.07
CA LEU A 89 -1.78 15.92 15.34
C LEU A 89 -1.70 14.41 15.09
N PHE A 90 -1.01 13.99 14.03
CA PHE A 90 -0.78 12.58 13.76
C PHE A 90 -0.08 11.90 14.95
N LEU A 91 1.05 12.47 15.39
CA LEU A 91 1.81 11.96 16.54
C LEU A 91 1.01 11.99 17.84
N GLU A 92 0.18 13.01 18.04
CA GLU A 92 -0.70 13.14 19.20
C GLU A 92 -1.78 12.07 19.21
N CYS A 93 -2.27 11.61 18.06
CA CYS A 93 -3.27 10.56 17.96
C CYS A 93 -2.69 9.15 18.15
N LEU A 94 -1.37 8.95 18.10
CA LEU A 94 -0.75 7.64 18.29
C LEU A 94 -0.76 7.17 19.75
N HIS A 95 -0.82 5.86 19.94
CA HIS A 95 -0.58 5.26 21.24
C HIS A 95 0.87 5.49 21.70
N ARG A 96 1.03 5.90 22.97
CA ARG A 96 2.34 6.04 23.64
C ARG A 96 2.69 4.82 24.49
N PRO A 97 3.99 4.57 24.74
CA PRO A 97 5.15 5.20 24.12
C PRO A 97 5.36 4.66 22.70
N TYR A 98 5.94 5.49 21.85
CA TYR A 98 6.44 5.10 20.54
C TYR A 98 7.88 5.59 20.36
N LYS A 99 8.61 4.98 19.44
CA LYS A 99 9.94 5.45 19.04
C LYS A 99 9.94 5.79 17.56
N TYR A 100 10.08 7.09 17.26
CA TYR A 100 10.26 7.56 15.90
C TYR A 100 11.73 7.48 15.47
N ASN A 101 11.99 7.00 14.26
CA ASN A 101 13.29 7.06 13.62
C ASN A 101 13.20 7.95 12.37
N PRO A 102 13.73 9.19 12.40
CA PRO A 102 13.65 10.10 11.26
C PRO A 102 14.46 9.63 10.04
N HIS A 103 15.50 8.81 10.24
CA HIS A 103 16.32 8.32 9.12
C HIS A 103 15.58 7.27 8.32
N THR A 104 14.76 6.45 9.00
CA THR A 104 13.94 5.43 8.35
C THR A 104 12.50 5.87 8.16
N ARG A 105 12.05 7.02 8.65
CA ARG A 105 10.65 7.45 8.62
C ARG A 105 9.70 6.36 9.16
N GLU A 106 10.10 5.74 10.26
CA GLU A 106 9.37 4.64 10.87
C GLU A 106 9.09 4.92 12.34
N ILE A 107 7.87 4.62 12.77
CA ILE A 107 7.45 4.64 14.16
C ILE A 107 7.30 3.20 14.65
N LYS A 108 8.04 2.86 15.71
CA LYS A 108 7.81 1.61 16.44
C LYS A 108 6.80 1.87 17.55
N LEU A 109 5.65 1.23 17.42
CA LEU A 109 4.55 1.28 18.38
C LEU A 109 4.63 0.10 19.34
N ARG A 110 3.76 0.08 20.35
CA ARG A 110 3.53 -1.12 21.16
C ARG A 110 3.02 -2.28 20.28
N TRP A 111 3.05 -3.48 20.85
CA TRP A 111 2.47 -4.68 20.23
C TRP A 111 3.12 -5.10 18.89
N GLY A 112 4.36 -4.68 18.65
CA GLY A 112 5.15 -5.17 17.52
C GLY A 112 4.88 -4.48 16.18
N ILE A 113 4.12 -3.39 16.16
CA ILE A 113 3.80 -2.66 14.92
C ILE A 113 4.94 -1.69 14.60
N THR A 114 5.50 -1.84 13.40
CA THR A 114 6.37 -0.82 12.80
C THR A 114 5.57 -0.13 11.70
N LEU A 115 5.26 1.15 11.92
CA LEU A 115 4.52 1.99 10.98
C LEU A 115 5.48 2.86 10.17
N ASN A 116 5.49 2.69 8.85
CA ASN A 116 6.14 3.59 7.92
C ASN A 116 5.22 4.79 7.65
N VAL A 117 5.76 5.98 7.83
CA VAL A 117 5.04 7.25 7.78
C VAL A 117 5.63 8.19 6.73
N SER A 118 6.33 7.62 5.74
CA SER A 118 7.05 8.42 4.75
C SER A 118 6.13 9.37 3.99
N GLU A 119 4.85 9.03 3.82
CA GLU A 119 3.89 9.82 3.06
C GLU A 119 3.45 11.06 3.82
N ILE A 120 3.25 10.87 5.12
CA ILE A 120 2.79 11.93 6.00
C ILE A 120 3.89 12.99 6.14
N GLU A 121 5.15 12.56 6.27
CA GLU A 121 6.29 13.48 6.40
C GLU A 121 6.73 14.09 5.05
N SER A 122 6.47 13.40 3.93
CA SER A 122 6.97 13.78 2.62
C SER A 122 6.12 13.11 1.55
N PRO A 123 5.06 13.77 1.05
CA PRO A 123 4.22 13.22 -0.01
C PRO A 123 5.02 13.18 -1.31
N GLU A 124 5.73 12.09 -1.54
CA GLU A 124 6.29 11.79 -2.84
C GLU A 124 5.30 10.87 -3.54
N ASP A 125 4.87 11.28 -4.74
CA ASP A 125 4.18 10.41 -5.68
C ASP A 125 5.16 10.11 -6.83
N PRO A 126 5.63 8.86 -7.01
CA PRO A 126 5.23 7.64 -6.29
C PRO A 126 5.87 7.48 -4.90
N PHE A 127 5.33 6.55 -4.10
CA PHE A 127 5.78 6.27 -2.74
C PHE A 127 7.19 5.66 -2.72
N LEU A 128 8.19 6.43 -2.30
CA LEU A 128 9.59 6.01 -2.39
C LEU A 128 10.03 5.18 -1.17
N LEU A 129 10.28 3.90 -1.41
CA LEU A 129 10.81 2.97 -0.42
C LEU A 129 12.11 2.32 -0.92
N ASN A 130 12.92 1.80 -0.01
CA ASN A 130 14.07 0.97 -0.40
C ASN A 130 13.66 -0.51 -0.53
N ASP A 131 14.49 -1.33 -1.17
CA ASP A 131 14.23 -2.76 -1.43
C ASP A 131 13.74 -3.50 -0.19
N ARG A 132 14.41 -3.28 0.95
CA ARG A 132 14.09 -3.97 2.20
C ARG A 132 12.69 -3.61 2.69
N LYS A 133 12.28 -2.34 2.58
CA LYS A 133 10.95 -1.89 3.01
C LYS A 133 9.86 -2.34 2.05
N LEU A 134 10.11 -2.27 0.73
CA LEU A 134 9.21 -2.76 -0.31
C LEU A 134 8.84 -4.23 -0.07
N LEU A 135 9.84 -5.07 0.20
CA LEU A 135 9.63 -6.50 0.43
C LEU A 135 8.94 -6.79 1.78
N ARG A 136 9.07 -5.92 2.78
CA ARG A 136 8.39 -6.08 4.09
C ARG A 136 6.90 -5.79 4.03
N LEU A 137 6.43 -5.11 2.98
CA LEU A 137 5.01 -4.85 2.75
C LEU A 137 4.28 -6.04 2.09
N LEU A 138 5.00 -7.12 1.78
CA LEU A 138 4.48 -8.33 1.14
C LEU A 138 4.81 -9.56 1.99
N SER A 139 3.99 -10.60 1.85
CA SER A 139 4.19 -11.94 2.42
C SER A 139 4.39 -12.97 1.31
N PHE A 140 5.33 -13.88 1.53
CA PHE A 140 5.65 -15.01 0.64
C PHE A 140 5.52 -16.37 1.36
N LYS A 141 4.86 -16.41 2.53
CA LYS A 141 4.96 -17.55 3.46
C LYS A 141 4.44 -18.88 2.91
N ASP A 142 3.41 -18.84 2.08
CA ASP A 142 2.67 -20.06 1.70
C ASP A 142 2.57 -20.26 0.19
N THR A 143 3.05 -19.31 -0.61
CA THR A 143 3.10 -19.42 -2.08
C THR A 143 4.35 -18.73 -2.61
N ALA A 144 4.81 -19.12 -3.81
CA ALA A 144 5.84 -18.37 -4.52
C ALA A 144 5.40 -16.92 -4.86
N GLN A 145 4.09 -16.65 -4.80
CA GLN A 145 3.48 -15.39 -5.20
C GLN A 145 3.32 -14.44 -4.00
N PRO A 146 3.51 -13.12 -4.22
CA PRO A 146 3.35 -12.14 -3.16
C PRO A 146 1.88 -11.98 -2.78
N THR A 147 1.62 -11.88 -1.48
CA THR A 147 0.32 -11.49 -0.93
C THR A 147 0.49 -10.32 0.03
N SER A 148 -0.56 -9.53 0.22
CA SER A 148 -0.58 -8.46 1.22
C SER A 148 -2.02 -8.17 1.65
N GLN A 149 -2.21 -7.20 2.54
CA GLN A 149 -3.52 -6.79 3.01
C GLN A 149 -3.64 -5.27 2.99
N PHE A 150 -4.87 -4.79 2.73
CA PHE A 150 -5.27 -3.42 2.96
C PHE A 150 -6.27 -3.33 4.10
N SER A 151 -6.24 -2.22 4.83
CA SER A 151 -7.32 -1.84 5.72
C SER A 151 -7.65 -0.38 5.43
N ILE A 152 -8.75 -0.15 4.71
CA ILE A 152 -9.22 1.20 4.37
C ILE A 152 -10.16 1.64 5.48
N TYR A 153 -9.89 2.77 6.13
CA TYR A 153 -10.61 3.18 7.34
C TYR A 153 -12.14 3.23 7.12
N GLY A 154 -12.59 3.83 6.01
CA GLY A 154 -14.01 3.96 5.69
C GLY A 154 -14.75 2.62 5.49
N THR A 155 -14.06 1.60 4.97
CA THR A 155 -14.67 0.29 4.63
C THR A 155 -14.93 -0.58 5.85
N LYS A 156 -14.25 -0.31 6.97
CA LYS A 156 -14.33 -1.10 8.22
C LYS A 156 -13.96 -2.57 8.07
N GLN A 157 -13.16 -2.89 7.06
CA GLN A 157 -12.71 -4.24 6.74
C GLN A 157 -11.20 -4.29 6.52
N ILE A 158 -10.64 -5.51 6.65
CA ILE A 158 -9.30 -5.82 6.15
C ILE A 158 -9.48 -6.71 4.93
N LEU A 159 -8.85 -6.32 3.85
CA LEU A 159 -8.99 -6.86 2.51
C LEU A 159 -7.71 -7.59 2.13
N ASN A 160 -7.83 -8.86 1.74
CA ASN A 160 -6.69 -9.65 1.29
C ASN A 160 -6.38 -9.38 -0.18
N LEU A 161 -5.18 -8.91 -0.47
CA LEU A 161 -4.72 -8.75 -1.84
C LEU A 161 -4.21 -10.08 -2.38
N GLN A 162 -4.86 -10.51 -3.45
CA GLN A 162 -4.38 -11.62 -4.25
C GLN A 162 -3.19 -11.17 -5.11
N PRO A 163 -2.35 -12.11 -5.57
CA PRO A 163 -1.22 -11.81 -6.44
C PRO A 163 -1.60 -11.03 -7.70
N CYS A 164 -2.79 -11.25 -8.25
CA CYS A 164 -3.34 -10.49 -9.39
C CYS A 164 -3.71 -9.04 -9.07
N HIS A 165 -3.49 -8.54 -7.84
CA HIS A 165 -3.69 -7.13 -7.51
C HIS A 165 -2.35 -6.38 -7.34
N ILE A 166 -1.23 -7.08 -7.48
CA ILE A 166 0.13 -6.55 -7.31
C ILE A 166 0.79 -6.54 -8.68
N ILE A 167 1.05 -5.36 -9.22
CA ILE A 167 1.62 -5.22 -10.56
C ILE A 167 3.09 -4.82 -10.40
N GLY A 168 4.00 -5.74 -10.70
CA GLY A 168 5.44 -5.48 -10.69
C GLY A 168 5.86 -4.53 -11.81
N VAL A 169 6.91 -3.74 -11.58
CA VAL A 169 7.45 -2.84 -12.61
C VAL A 169 8.41 -3.60 -13.53
N GLY A 170 8.05 -3.71 -14.81
CA GLY A 170 8.87 -4.30 -15.88
C GLY A 170 8.82 -5.83 -15.99
N GLU A 171 8.39 -6.55 -14.95
CA GLU A 171 8.23 -8.01 -14.95
C GLU A 171 6.98 -8.44 -14.17
N PRO A 172 6.36 -9.57 -14.52
CA PRO A 172 5.27 -10.13 -13.72
C PRO A 172 5.70 -10.39 -12.26
N PRO A 173 4.82 -10.16 -11.27
CA PRO A 173 5.16 -10.12 -9.83
C PRO A 173 5.48 -11.51 -9.22
N TYR A 174 5.68 -12.55 -10.03
CA TYR A 174 5.71 -13.95 -9.57
C TYR A 174 6.84 -14.27 -8.60
N TYR A 175 7.87 -13.43 -8.48
CA TYR A 175 8.98 -13.63 -7.55
C TYR A 175 9.51 -12.30 -7.00
N SER A 176 10.08 -12.31 -5.80
CA SER A 176 10.60 -11.12 -5.10
C SER A 176 11.62 -10.30 -5.90
N LYS A 177 12.32 -10.90 -6.87
CA LYS A 177 13.24 -10.20 -7.77
C LYS A 177 12.53 -9.22 -8.71
N ALA A 178 11.33 -9.54 -9.20
CA ALA A 178 10.54 -8.70 -10.10
C ALA A 178 10.01 -7.44 -9.41
N LEU A 179 9.89 -7.47 -8.08
CA LEU A 179 9.35 -6.37 -7.27
C LEU A 179 10.44 -5.42 -6.76
N LYS A 180 11.71 -5.70 -7.07
CA LYS A 180 12.84 -4.89 -6.61
C LYS A 180 12.85 -3.48 -7.16
N ASN A 181 12.20 -3.24 -8.29
CA ASN A 181 12.16 -1.92 -8.90
C ASN A 181 10.92 -1.11 -8.46
N GLY A 182 9.98 -1.74 -7.74
CA GLY A 182 8.71 -1.16 -7.37
C GLY A 182 7.54 -2.04 -7.80
N TYR A 183 6.34 -1.66 -7.38
CA TYR A 183 5.07 -2.23 -7.80
C TYR A 183 3.92 -1.27 -7.56
N ALA A 184 2.85 -1.39 -8.35
CA ALA A 184 1.56 -0.80 -8.04
C ALA A 184 0.66 -1.83 -7.36
N VAL A 185 -0.27 -1.32 -6.56
CA VAL A 185 -1.35 -2.14 -6.02
C VAL A 185 -2.68 -1.47 -6.34
N ASN A 186 -3.60 -2.25 -6.90
CA ASN A 186 -4.98 -1.84 -7.09
C ASN A 186 -5.80 -2.32 -5.89
N SER A 187 -6.36 -1.39 -5.14
CA SER A 187 -7.31 -1.73 -4.09
C SER A 187 -8.68 -2.07 -4.71
N PRO A 188 -9.54 -2.77 -3.96
CA PRO A 188 -10.89 -3.10 -4.42
C PRO A 188 -11.83 -1.91 -4.62
N ASP A 189 -11.57 -0.77 -3.97
CA ASP A 189 -12.33 0.46 -4.15
C ASP A 189 -11.80 1.33 -5.30
N GLY A 190 -10.85 0.80 -6.08
CA GLY A 190 -10.25 1.50 -7.22
C GLY A 190 -9.09 2.42 -6.85
N THR A 191 -8.76 2.56 -5.56
CA THR A 191 -7.56 3.29 -5.10
C THR A 191 -6.30 2.59 -5.63
N GLN A 192 -5.39 3.36 -6.20
CA GLN A 192 -4.11 2.85 -6.69
C GLN A 192 -3.00 3.42 -5.85
N VAL A 193 -2.11 2.56 -5.36
CA VAL A 193 -0.95 2.99 -4.57
C VAL A 193 0.31 2.51 -5.28
N TYR A 194 1.22 3.45 -5.53
CA TYR A 194 2.47 3.20 -6.22
C TYR A 194 3.62 3.14 -5.25
N PHE A 195 4.37 2.05 -5.31
CA PHE A 195 5.58 1.88 -4.54
C PHE A 195 6.77 1.83 -5.50
N GLU A 196 7.68 2.79 -5.43
CA GLU A 196 8.88 2.81 -6.26
C GLU A 196 10.14 2.61 -5.41
N ASN A 197 11.13 1.95 -6.00
CA ASN A 197 12.45 1.86 -5.38
C ASN A 197 13.21 3.20 -5.48
N ARG A 198 13.44 3.82 -4.31
CA ARG A 198 14.20 5.08 -4.19
C ARG A 198 15.59 5.05 -4.84
N GLN A 199 16.27 3.90 -4.85
CA GLN A 199 17.63 3.77 -5.39
C GLN A 199 17.65 3.68 -6.92
N LYS A 200 16.49 3.48 -7.54
CA LYS A 200 16.36 3.26 -8.97
C LYS A 200 15.19 4.10 -9.47
N ARG A 201 15.21 5.41 -9.25
CA ARG A 201 14.18 6.29 -9.82
C ARG A 201 14.14 6.10 -11.32
N PHE A 202 12.99 5.72 -11.83
CA PHE A 202 12.70 5.63 -13.25
C PHE A 202 11.54 6.56 -13.59
N LEU A 203 11.48 7.02 -14.84
CA LEU A 203 10.26 7.60 -15.35
C LEU A 203 9.28 6.43 -15.62
N LEU A 204 8.22 6.37 -14.83
CA LEU A 204 7.17 5.37 -14.97
C LEU A 204 6.15 5.83 -16.00
N ASP A 205 5.97 5.03 -17.03
CA ASP A 205 4.82 5.11 -17.92
C ASP A 205 3.74 4.15 -17.44
N PHE A 206 2.53 4.68 -17.35
CA PHE A 206 1.34 3.94 -16.98
C PHE A 206 0.47 3.74 -18.20
N ASP A 207 0.21 2.49 -18.55
CA ASP A 207 -0.90 2.17 -19.45
C ASP A 207 -2.15 2.01 -18.58
N CYS A 208 -3.06 2.97 -18.68
CA CYS A 208 -4.34 2.98 -17.99
C CYS A 208 -5.48 2.66 -18.96
N GLU A 209 -6.50 1.95 -18.47
CA GLU A 209 -7.80 1.87 -19.14
C GLU A 209 -8.54 3.21 -19.10
N PRO A 210 -9.57 3.42 -19.94
CA PRO A 210 -10.47 4.57 -19.83
C PRO A 210 -11.16 4.73 -18.46
N SER A 211 -11.25 3.63 -17.69
CA SER A 211 -11.72 3.58 -16.31
C SER A 211 -10.72 4.15 -15.29
N GLY A 212 -9.49 4.43 -15.71
CA GLY A 212 -8.37 4.83 -14.86
C GLY A 212 -7.60 3.65 -14.27
N GLN A 213 -8.00 2.40 -14.52
CA GLN A 213 -7.32 1.21 -13.99
C GLN A 213 -5.96 0.97 -14.69
N ILE A 214 -4.89 0.79 -13.91
CA ILE A 214 -3.59 0.42 -14.47
C ILE A 214 -3.54 -1.05 -14.82
N ILE A 215 -3.11 -1.29 -16.05
CA ILE A 215 -2.90 -2.63 -16.61
C ILE A 215 -1.43 -2.93 -16.87
N ARG A 216 -0.57 -1.89 -16.96
CA ARG A 216 0.88 -2.06 -17.15
C ARG A 216 1.67 -0.87 -16.63
N MET A 217 2.83 -1.16 -16.04
CA MET A 217 3.86 -0.18 -15.69
C MET A 217 5.15 -0.48 -16.47
N THR A 218 5.69 0.52 -17.15
CA THR A 218 6.95 0.40 -17.90
C THR A 218 7.93 1.53 -17.60
N PHE A 219 9.21 1.28 -17.85
CA PHE A 219 10.25 2.30 -17.74
C PHE A 219 10.37 3.09 -19.05
N ARG A 220 10.42 4.42 -18.95
CA ARG A 220 11.09 5.25 -19.96
C ARG A 220 12.57 5.38 -19.63
N LYS A 221 13.41 5.13 -20.65
CA LYS A 221 14.82 5.51 -20.64
C LYS A 221 14.98 6.97 -21.03
#